data_AF-A0A412F626-F1
#
_entry.id   AF-A0A412F626-F1
#
_cell.length_a   1.000
_cell.length_b   1.000
_cell.length_c   1.000
_cell.angle_alpha   90.00
_cell.angle_beta   90.00
_cell.angle_gamma   90.00
#
_symmetry.space_group_name_H-M   'P 1'
#
loop_
_entity.id
_entity.type
_entity.pdbx_description
1 polymer ?
#
loop_
_entity_poly.entity_id
_entity_poly.type
_entity_poly.pdbx_seq_one_letter_code
_entity_poly.pdbx_strand_id
1 'polypeptide(L)'
;MILIIILLAIVTVIPGALRLLHRADAQVALGHAKSVRLALQVTGQECYGRSGTFFDASQEGGVAESIRTEVLNLSKAPGDFWVLQMAEDGYTVEKFVYREGDYTVWYTLEPKSYTVYYEDYMAGKEE
;
A
#
# COMPACT_ATOMS: atom_id res chain seq x y z
N MET A 1 17.94 -13.60 42.03
CA MET A 1 16.76 -12.70 42.02
C MET A 1 16.95 -11.53 41.04
N ILE A 2 17.97 -10.69 41.22
CA ILE A 2 18.26 -9.55 40.33
C ILE A 2 18.46 -9.97 38.86
N LEU A 3 19.24 -11.04 38.60
CA LEU A 3 19.44 -11.55 37.24
C LEU A 3 18.14 -12.02 36.57
N ILE A 4 17.22 -12.60 37.33
CA ILE A 4 15.92 -13.09 36.83
C ILE A 4 15.01 -11.91 36.48
N ILE A 5 15.03 -10.84 37.28
CA ILE A 5 14.27 -9.62 37.02
C ILE A 5 14.78 -8.90 35.78
N ILE A 6 16.12 -8.81 35.61
CA ILE A 6 16.73 -8.23 34.41
C ILE A 6 16.36 -9.04 33.16
N LEU A 7 16.42 -10.38 33.25
CA LEU A 7 16.03 -11.25 32.14
C LEU A 7 14.54 -11.08 31.78
N LEU A 8 13.64 -11.00 32.76
CA LEU A 8 12.21 -10.77 32.53
C LEU A 8 11.94 -9.39 31.90
N ALA A 9 12.68 -8.36 32.31
CA ALA A 9 12.55 -7.03 31.73
C ALA A 9 12.98 -7.02 30.25
N ILE A 10 14.07 -7.70 29.91
CA ILE A 10 14.54 -7.81 28.52
C ILE A 10 13.52 -8.55 27.65
N VAL A 11 12.97 -9.66 28.14
CA VAL A 11 11.98 -10.48 27.39
C VAL A 11 10.65 -9.74 27.19
N THR A 12 10.29 -8.77 28.03
CA THR A 12 9.06 -7.98 27.86
C THR A 12 9.27 -6.70 27.07
N VAL A 13 10.41 -6.02 27.23
CA VAL A 13 10.71 -4.74 26.58
C VAL A 13 11.08 -4.91 25.11
N ILE A 14 11.83 -5.95 24.74
CA ILE A 14 12.24 -6.21 23.35
C ILE A 14 11.04 -6.41 22.41
N PRO A 15 10.09 -7.33 22.69
CA PRO A 15 8.91 -7.48 21.82
C PRO A 15 8.00 -6.25 21.84
N GLY A 16 7.99 -5.47 22.93
CA GLY A 16 7.28 -4.19 23.00
C GLY A 16 7.87 -3.12 22.07
N ALA A 17 9.19 -2.97 22.08
CA ALA A 17 9.90 -2.03 21.21
C ALA A 17 9.83 -2.44 19.73
N LEU A 18 9.92 -3.75 19.45
CA LEU A 18 9.77 -4.28 18.10
C LEU A 18 8.38 -3.93 17.53
N ARG A 19 7.31 -4.15 18.30
CA ARG A 19 5.94 -3.79 17.90
C ARG A 19 5.75 -2.30 17.64
N LEU A 20 6.48 -1.44 18.35
CA LEU A 20 6.43 0.02 18.12
C LEU A 20 7.16 0.43 16.85
N LEU A 21 8.33 -0.17 16.57
CA LEU A 21 9.08 0.09 15.34
C LEU A 21 8.27 -0.32 14.10
N HIS A 22 7.70 -1.53 14.12
CA HIS A 22 6.88 -2.04 13.01
C HIS A 22 5.65 -1.17 12.73
N ARG A 23 5.12 -0.48 13.76
CA ARG A 23 3.99 0.44 13.59
C ARG A 23 4.41 1.72 12.85
N ALA A 24 5.60 2.24 13.11
CA ALA A 24 6.10 3.42 12.41
C ALA A 24 6.31 3.09 10.92
N ASP A 25 6.95 1.98 10.61
CA ASP A 25 7.19 1.54 9.24
C ASP A 25 5.88 1.18 8.51
N ALA A 26 4.91 0.56 9.21
CA ALA A 26 3.58 0.31 8.66
C ALA A 26 2.83 1.62 8.31
N GLN A 27 3.00 2.67 9.10
CA GLN A 27 2.42 3.99 8.81
C GLN A 27 3.10 4.66 7.60
N VAL A 28 4.40 4.47 7.43
CA VAL A 28 5.14 4.95 6.25
C VAL A 28 4.64 4.25 4.98
N ALA A 29 4.57 2.91 5.00
CA ALA A 29 4.05 2.13 3.87
C ALA A 29 2.60 2.50 3.52
N LEU A 30 1.76 2.76 4.54
CA LEU A 30 0.41 3.26 4.35
C LEU A 30 0.40 4.67 3.72
N GLY A 31 1.30 5.55 4.13
CA GLY A 31 1.48 6.88 3.53
C GLY A 31 1.84 6.79 2.06
N HIS A 32 2.77 5.90 1.70
CA HIS A 32 3.14 5.64 0.32
C HIS A 32 1.97 5.05 -0.49
N ALA A 33 1.23 4.09 0.07
CA ALA A 33 0.03 3.55 -0.57
C ALA A 33 -1.04 4.63 -0.83
N LYS A 34 -1.25 5.56 0.11
CA LYS A 34 -2.15 6.71 -0.07
C LYS A 34 -1.66 7.64 -1.18
N SER A 35 -0.36 7.86 -1.29
CA SER A 35 0.28 8.61 -2.39
C SER A 35 0.03 7.93 -3.74
N VAL A 36 0.26 6.62 -3.82
CA VAL A 36 -0.04 5.79 -5.01
C VAL A 36 -1.52 5.89 -5.40
N ARG A 37 -2.46 5.82 -4.43
CA ARG A 37 -3.90 6.01 -4.72
C ARG A 37 -4.18 7.39 -5.32
N LEU A 38 -3.54 8.44 -4.82
CA LEU A 38 -3.75 9.78 -5.33
C LEU A 38 -3.21 9.90 -6.76
N ALA A 39 -2.00 9.38 -7.01
CA ALA A 39 -1.41 9.33 -8.33
C ALA A 39 -2.28 8.53 -9.32
N LEU A 40 -2.81 7.37 -8.92
CA LEU A 40 -3.74 6.58 -9.74
C LEU A 40 -5.02 7.37 -10.10
N GLN A 41 -5.60 8.12 -9.15
CA GLN A 41 -6.77 8.96 -9.46
C GLN A 41 -6.43 10.10 -10.40
N VAL A 42 -5.28 10.76 -10.21
CA VAL A 42 -4.83 11.86 -11.08
C VAL A 42 -4.62 11.33 -12.50
N THR A 43 -3.84 10.27 -12.66
CA THR A 43 -3.58 9.67 -13.97
C THR A 43 -4.85 9.11 -14.60
N GLY A 44 -5.75 8.50 -13.82
CA GLY A 44 -7.05 8.05 -14.31
C GLY A 44 -7.92 9.19 -14.85
N GLN A 45 -7.97 10.34 -14.15
CA GLN A 45 -8.69 11.53 -14.61
C GLN A 45 -8.05 12.16 -15.86
N GLU A 46 -6.72 12.19 -15.94
CA GLU A 46 -6.01 12.68 -17.13
C GLU A 46 -6.25 11.78 -18.35
N CYS A 47 -6.24 10.46 -18.17
CA CYS A 47 -6.58 9.49 -19.21
C CYS A 47 -8.04 9.62 -19.65
N TYR A 48 -8.97 9.84 -18.71
CA TYR A 48 -10.38 10.11 -19.03
C TYR A 48 -10.51 11.34 -19.93
N GLY A 49 -9.84 12.45 -19.57
CA GLY A 49 -9.84 13.68 -20.37
C GLY A 49 -9.19 13.54 -21.76
N ARG A 50 -8.27 12.59 -21.92
CA ARG A 50 -7.57 12.29 -23.19
C ARG A 50 -8.16 11.11 -23.98
N SER A 51 -9.19 10.42 -23.47
CA SER A 51 -9.74 9.18 -24.06
C SER A 51 -8.68 8.08 -24.29
N GLY A 52 -7.67 8.00 -23.41
CA GLY A 52 -6.61 6.99 -23.48
C GLY A 52 -6.95 5.71 -22.70
N THR A 53 -6.35 4.57 -23.06
CA THR A 53 -6.50 3.31 -22.32
C THR A 53 -5.69 3.33 -21.03
N PHE A 54 -6.37 3.40 -19.89
CA PHE A 54 -5.77 3.43 -18.54
C PHE A 54 -5.61 2.03 -17.94
N PHE A 55 -6.65 1.20 -18.04
CA PHE A 55 -6.67 -0.19 -17.62
C PHE A 55 -6.25 -1.13 -18.77
N ASP A 56 -5.31 -2.03 -18.50
CA ASP A 56 -4.91 -3.09 -19.43
C ASP A 56 -4.70 -4.40 -18.65
N ALA A 57 -5.69 -5.28 -18.71
CA ALA A 57 -5.67 -6.57 -18.04
C ALA A 57 -4.62 -7.55 -18.60
N SER A 58 -4.04 -7.26 -19.78
CA SER A 58 -2.99 -8.07 -20.37
C SER A 58 -1.59 -7.75 -19.83
N GLN A 59 -1.44 -6.63 -19.12
CA GLN A 59 -0.16 -6.13 -18.60
C GLN A 59 0.03 -6.47 -17.12
N GLU A 60 1.29 -6.64 -16.70
CA GLU A 60 1.63 -6.89 -15.30
C GLU A 60 1.21 -5.71 -14.42
N GLY A 61 0.25 -5.94 -13.52
CA GLY A 61 -0.30 -4.91 -12.65
C GLY A 61 -1.64 -4.30 -13.08
N GLY A 62 -2.22 -4.77 -14.18
CA GLY A 62 -3.56 -4.36 -14.62
C GLY A 62 -3.63 -2.95 -15.22
N VAL A 63 -2.48 -2.29 -15.41
CA VAL A 63 -2.36 -0.97 -16.04
C VAL A 63 -1.24 -1.00 -17.07
N ALA A 64 -1.32 -0.13 -18.08
CA ALA A 64 -0.24 0.00 -19.05
C ALA A 64 1.08 0.40 -18.37
N GLU A 65 2.22 -0.09 -18.87
CA GLU A 65 3.54 0.16 -18.26
C GLU A 65 3.90 1.65 -18.17
N SER A 66 3.46 2.45 -19.15
CA SER A 66 3.62 3.92 -19.11
C SER A 66 2.88 4.56 -17.94
N ILE A 67 1.66 4.10 -17.68
CA ILE A 67 0.81 4.55 -16.56
C ILE A 67 1.41 4.11 -15.24
N ARG A 68 1.89 2.86 -15.15
CA ARG A 68 2.60 2.36 -13.98
C ARG A 68 3.80 3.23 -13.64
N THR A 69 4.64 3.51 -14.64
CA THR A 69 5.85 4.33 -14.47
C THR A 69 5.50 5.76 -14.06
N GLU A 70 4.47 6.36 -14.64
CA GLU A 70 3.99 7.70 -14.28
C GLU A 70 3.49 7.76 -12.83
N VAL A 71 2.68 6.79 -12.41
CA VAL A 71 2.15 6.69 -11.05
C VAL A 71 3.28 6.49 -10.02
N LEU A 72 4.27 5.65 -10.32
CA LEU A 72 5.44 5.48 -9.44
C LEU A 72 6.27 6.76 -9.34
N ASN A 73 6.50 7.44 -10.47
CA ASN A 73 7.21 8.73 -10.49
C ASN A 73 6.47 9.83 -9.71
N LEU A 74 5.15 9.91 -9.83
CA LEU A 74 4.32 10.89 -9.12
C LEU A 74 4.25 10.60 -7.61
N SER A 75 4.04 9.33 -7.26
CA SER A 75 3.90 8.93 -5.86
C SER A 75 5.21 8.99 -5.07
N LYS A 76 6.36 8.88 -5.77
CA LYS A 76 7.71 8.72 -5.18
C LYS A 76 7.80 7.56 -4.19
N ALA A 77 6.90 6.60 -4.33
CA ALA A 77 6.87 5.42 -3.50
C ALA A 77 8.03 4.48 -3.90
N PRO A 78 8.79 3.95 -2.94
CA PRO A 78 9.91 3.04 -3.23
C PRO A 78 9.44 1.62 -3.57
N GLY A 79 8.18 1.29 -3.32
CA GLY A 79 7.57 0.00 -3.61
C GLY A 79 6.87 -0.06 -4.97
N ASP A 80 6.20 -1.19 -5.21
CA ASP A 80 5.42 -1.46 -6.42
C ASP A 80 3.92 -1.59 -6.10
N PHE A 81 3.07 -1.45 -7.12
CA PHE A 81 1.64 -1.61 -6.99
C PHE A 81 1.02 -2.46 -8.11
N TRP A 82 -0.12 -3.07 -7.81
CA TRP A 82 -0.94 -3.85 -8.74
C TRP A 82 -2.40 -3.47 -8.59
N VAL A 83 -3.05 -3.13 -9.70
CA VAL A 83 -4.49 -2.88 -9.73
C VAL A 83 -5.22 -4.21 -9.88
N LEU A 84 -6.16 -4.46 -8.96
CA LEU A 84 -6.94 -5.70 -8.92
C LEU A 84 -8.33 -5.54 -9.50
N GLN A 85 -8.92 -4.35 -9.33
CA GLN A 85 -10.28 -4.07 -9.78
C GLN A 85 -10.40 -2.62 -10.23
N MET A 86 -10.96 -2.44 -11.41
CA MET A 86 -11.38 -1.15 -11.98
C MET A 86 -12.90 -1.02 -11.88
N ALA A 87 -13.40 0.20 -11.75
CA ALA A 87 -14.81 0.49 -11.94
C ALA A 87 -15.19 0.32 -13.42
N GLU A 88 -16.49 0.27 -13.70
CA GLU A 88 -17.04 0.15 -15.07
C GLU A 88 -16.62 1.29 -16.00
N ASP A 89 -16.24 2.45 -15.44
CA ASP A 89 -15.72 3.57 -16.22
C ASP A 89 -14.35 3.28 -16.85
N GLY A 90 -13.60 2.31 -16.34
CA GLY A 90 -12.24 1.97 -16.79
C GLY A 90 -11.13 2.92 -16.33
N TYR A 91 -11.46 3.94 -15.52
CA TYR A 91 -10.53 4.99 -15.07
C TYR A 91 -10.43 5.07 -13.54
N THR A 92 -11.44 4.59 -12.82
CA THR A 92 -11.46 4.59 -11.37
C THR A 92 -10.95 3.26 -10.84
N VAL A 93 -9.90 3.30 -10.02
CA VAL A 93 -9.36 2.11 -9.34
C VAL A 93 -10.18 1.82 -8.09
N GLU A 94 -10.88 0.68 -8.08
CA GLU A 94 -11.66 0.23 -6.93
C GLU A 94 -10.82 -0.53 -5.91
N LYS A 95 -9.88 -1.36 -6.39
CA LYS A 95 -8.98 -2.14 -5.54
C LYS A 95 -7.59 -2.20 -6.13
N PHE A 96 -6.59 -1.98 -5.28
CA PHE A 96 -5.20 -2.19 -5.62
C PHE A 96 -4.43 -2.70 -4.41
N VAL A 97 -3.27 -3.29 -4.67
CA VAL A 97 -2.29 -3.70 -3.67
C VAL A 97 -1.02 -2.91 -3.90
N TYR A 98 -0.45 -2.38 -2.83
CA TYR A 98 0.88 -1.77 -2.80
C TYR A 98 1.80 -2.60 -1.93
N ARG A 99 3.03 -2.85 -2.38
CA ARG A 99 4.02 -3.62 -1.62
C ARG A 99 5.34 -2.87 -1.55
N GLU A 100 5.86 -2.76 -0.34
CA GLU A 100 7.14 -2.14 -0.03
C GLU A 100 7.89 -2.98 1.00
N GLY A 101 9.00 -3.60 0.59
CA GLY A 101 9.71 -4.56 1.43
C GLY A 101 8.79 -5.70 1.88
N ASP A 102 8.65 -5.83 3.20
CA ASP A 102 7.81 -6.83 3.87
C ASP A 102 6.38 -6.34 4.14
N TYR A 103 6.06 -5.08 3.79
CA TYR A 103 4.75 -4.50 3.98
C TYR A 103 3.89 -4.63 2.73
N THR A 104 2.65 -5.08 2.92
CA THR A 104 1.64 -5.14 1.86
C THR A 104 0.41 -4.37 2.29
N VAL A 105 0.01 -3.36 1.50
CA VAL A 105 -1.16 -2.53 1.75
C VAL A 105 -2.24 -2.85 0.73
N TRP A 106 -3.38 -3.33 1.21
CA TRP A 106 -4.58 -3.57 0.43
C TRP A 106 -5.49 -2.36 0.52
N TYR A 107 -5.91 -1.83 -0.62
CA TYR A 107 -6.88 -0.76 -0.71
C TYR A 107 -8.19 -1.26 -1.31
N THR A 108 -9.31 -0.83 -0.72
CA THR A 108 -10.65 -0.97 -1.29
C THR A 108 -11.36 0.38 -1.26
N LEU A 109 -12.03 0.76 -2.34
CA LEU A 109 -12.74 2.04 -2.45
C LEU A 109 -14.07 2.03 -1.71
N GLU A 110 -14.82 0.92 -1.74
CA GLU A 110 -16.17 0.85 -1.15
C GLU A 110 -16.40 -0.47 -0.36
N PRO A 111 -16.53 -0.40 0.98
CA PRO A 111 -16.24 0.76 1.81
C PRO A 111 -14.75 1.13 1.74
N LYS A 112 -14.46 2.43 1.79
CA LYS A 112 -13.09 2.93 1.71
C LYS A 112 -12.29 2.35 2.88
N SER A 113 -11.25 1.60 2.57
CA SER A 113 -10.43 0.97 3.61
C SER A 113 -9.02 0.69 3.12
N TYR A 114 -8.08 0.72 4.06
CA TYR A 114 -6.71 0.28 3.89
C TYR A 114 -6.40 -0.81 4.92
N THR A 115 -5.89 -1.94 4.46
CA THR A 115 -5.41 -3.01 5.34
C THR A 115 -3.92 -3.19 5.11
N VAL A 116 -3.13 -2.99 6.17
CA VAL A 116 -1.68 -3.13 6.13
C VAL A 116 -1.29 -4.47 6.73
N TYR A 117 -0.54 -5.25 5.98
CA TYR A 117 0.07 -6.51 6.39
C TYR A 117 1.58 -6.33 6.47
N TYR A 118 2.19 -7.02 7.42
CA TYR A 118 3.63 -7.24 7.51
C TYR A 118 3.84 -8.75 7.37
N GLU A 119 4.52 -9.18 6.31
CA GLU A 119 4.56 -10.59 5.88
C GLU A 119 3.13 -11.18 5.80
N ASP A 120 2.78 -12.10 6.71
CA ASP A 120 1.46 -12.74 6.82
C ASP A 120 0.60 -12.22 8.00
N TYR A 121 1.12 -11.27 8.79
CA TYR A 121 0.41 -10.71 9.94
C TYR A 121 -0.25 -9.37 9.61
N MET A 122 -1.52 -9.22 10.01
CA MET A 122 -2.26 -7.96 9.86
C MET A 122 -1.71 -6.91 10.85
N ALA A 123 -0.95 -5.96 10.34
CA ALA A 123 -0.32 -4.89 11.11
C ALA A 123 -1.27 -3.73 11.42
N GLY A 124 -2.33 -3.52 10.60
CA GLY A 124 -3.35 -2.51 10.86
C GLY A 124 -4.48 -2.45 9.84
N LYS A 125 -5.58 -1.79 10.22
CA LYS A 125 -6.71 -1.43 9.34
C LYS A 125 -7.06 0.04 9.55
N GLU A 126 -7.31 0.75 8.47
CA GLU A 126 -7.90 2.09 8.47
C GLU A 126 -9.18 2.04 7.64
N GLU A 127 -10.27 2.60 8.17
CA GLU A 127 -11.61 2.69 7.53
C GLU A 127 -11.98 4.16 7.36
#